data_AF-A0AAE1THA9-F1
#
_entry.id   AF-A0AAE1THA9-F1
#
_cell.length_a   1.000
_cell.length_b   1.000
_cell.length_c   1.000
_cell.angle_alpha   90.00
_cell.angle_beta   90.00
_cell.angle_gamma   90.00
#
_symmetry.space_group_name_H-M   'P 1'
#
loop_
_entity.id
_entity.type
_entity.pdbx_description
1 polymer ?
#
loop_
_entity_poly.entity_id
_entity_poly.type
_entity_poly.pdbx_seq_one_letter_code
_entity_poly.pdbx_strand_id
1 'polypeptide(L)'
;MTDGWTDKRRRTTINFLVNSPKGTIFLKSVDASDISKTTDKIFKMIDDVVKEVGEKHVIQVVMDNAASYKAAGEMLMEKRRDCIGHLVQHTTLI
;
A
#
# COMPACT_ATOMS: atom_id res chain seq x y z
N MET A 1 6.36 0.51 0.49
CA MET A 1 5.91 1.88 0.17
C MET A 1 5.01 1.81 -1.05
N THR A 2 3.89 2.52 -1.04
CA THR A 2 3.01 2.67 -2.21
C THR A 2 3.06 4.09 -2.73
N ASP A 3 3.27 4.26 -4.03
CA ASP A 3 3.20 5.57 -4.70
C ASP A 3 2.12 5.54 -5.78
N GLY A 4 1.12 6.39 -5.64
CA GLY A 4 -0.05 6.44 -6.52
C GLY A 4 -0.04 7.70 -7.37
N TRP A 5 -0.13 7.55 -8.69
CA TRP A 5 -0.30 8.70 -9.59
C TRP A 5 -1.47 8.47 -10.55
N THR A 6 -2.14 9.57 -10.92
CA THR A 6 -3.25 9.54 -11.88
C THR A 6 -2.88 10.36 -13.11
N ASP A 7 -3.01 9.75 -14.29
CA ASP A 7 -2.71 10.42 -15.55
C ASP A 7 -3.84 11.36 -16.02
N LYS A 8 -3.58 12.14 -17.07
CA LYS A 8 -4.58 13.05 -17.67
C LYS A 8 -5.83 12.33 -18.24
N ARG A 9 -5.75 11.01 -18.42
CA ARG A 9 -6.84 10.14 -18.88
C ARG A 9 -7.60 9.49 -17.72
N ARG A 10 -7.34 9.93 -16.48
CA ARG A 10 -7.93 9.42 -15.23
C ARG A 10 -7.59 7.95 -14.96
N ARG A 11 -6.46 7.47 -15.49
CA ARG A 11 -5.92 6.17 -15.13
C ARG A 11 -5.08 6.31 -13.89
N THR A 12 -5.43 5.58 -12.84
CA THR A 12 -4.68 5.58 -11.58
C THR A 12 -3.76 4.38 -11.58
N THR A 13 -2.48 4.60 -11.31
CA THR A 13 -1.47 3.53 -11.21
C THR A 13 -0.84 3.58 -9.83
N ILE A 14 -0.70 2.44 -9.16
CA ILE A 14 -0.08 2.32 -7.84
C ILE A 14 1.18 1.48 -7.96
N ASN A 15 2.31 2.06 -7.58
CA ASN A 15 3.61 1.42 -7.55
C ASN A 15 3.86 0.84 -6.16
N PHE A 16 4.23 -0.43 -6.10
CA PHE A 16 4.69 -1.10 -4.90
C PHE A 16 6.22 -1.14 -4.89
N LEU A 17 6.78 -0.56 -3.84
CA LEU A 17 8.21 -0.49 -3.59
C LEU A 17 8.53 -1.24 -2.31
N VAL A 18 9.56 -2.09 -2.34
CA VAL A 18 10.09 -2.78 -1.18
C VAL A 18 11.36 -2.05 -0.74
N ASN A 19 11.40 -1.64 0.52
CA ASN A 19 12.56 -0.94 1.08
C ASN A 19 13.38 -1.88 1.97
N SER A 20 14.70 -1.82 1.83
CA SER A 20 15.66 -2.57 2.65
C SER A 20 16.88 -1.69 2.95
N PRO A 21 17.74 -2.07 3.92
CA PRO A 21 19.00 -1.35 4.15
C PRO A 21 19.92 -1.28 2.93
N LYS A 22 19.74 -2.19 1.95
CA LYS A 22 20.51 -2.21 0.69
C LYS A 22 19.93 -1.27 -0.38
N GLY A 23 18.79 -0.67 -0.11
CA GLY A 23 18.08 0.22 -1.03
C GLY A 23 16.62 -0.16 -1.24
N THR A 24 15.95 0.65 -2.06
CA THR A 24 14.57 0.44 -2.49
C THR A 24 14.54 -0.25 -3.84
N ILE A 25 13.73 -1.30 -3.95
CA ILE A 25 13.46 -2.01 -5.20
C ILE A 25 12.01 -1.80 -5.62
N PHE A 26 11.79 -1.67 -6.92
CA PHE A 26 10.46 -1.74 -7.49
C PHE A 26 9.99 -3.19 -7.50
N LEU A 27 8.86 -3.46 -6.87
CA LEU A 27 8.25 -4.78 -6.83
C LEU A 27 7.33 -4.97 -8.02
N LYS A 28 6.28 -4.14 -8.11
CA LYS A 28 5.29 -4.17 -9.19
C LYS A 28 4.49 -2.89 -9.25
N SER A 29 3.77 -2.70 -10.36
CA SER A 29 2.81 -1.62 -10.53
C SER A 29 1.44 -2.21 -10.86
N VAL A 30 0.38 -1.64 -10.31
CA VAL A 30 -1.00 -2.10 -10.46
C VAL A 30 -1.84 -0.97 -11.03
N ASP A 31 -2.60 -1.26 -12.08
CA ASP A 31 -3.66 -0.37 -12.56
C ASP A 31 -4.79 -0.36 -11.52
N ALA A 32 -4.96 0.80 -10.90
CA ALA A 32 -5.91 1.07 -9.85
C ALA A 32 -7.03 2.03 -10.29
N SER A 33 -7.20 2.24 -11.59
CA SER A 33 -8.26 3.10 -12.15
C SER A 33 -9.65 2.72 -11.64
N ASP A 34 -9.89 1.42 -11.44
CA ASP A 34 -11.15 0.86 -10.91
C ASP A 34 -11.10 0.46 -9.42
N ILE A 35 -9.91 0.55 -8.81
CA ILE A 35 -9.62 0.11 -7.43
C ILE A 35 -9.71 1.28 -6.45
N SER A 36 -9.40 2.51 -6.90
CA SER A 36 -9.28 3.73 -6.08
C SER A 36 -10.56 4.19 -5.35
N LYS A 37 -11.70 3.50 -5.53
CA LYS A 37 -13.01 3.97 -5.05
C LYS A 37 -13.53 3.29 -3.79
N THR A 38 -12.96 2.18 -3.35
CA THR A 38 -13.49 1.42 -2.20
C THR A 38 -12.38 0.85 -1.33
N THR A 39 -12.50 1.08 -0.02
CA THR A 39 -11.59 0.59 1.02
C THR A 39 -11.29 -0.90 0.89
N ASP A 40 -12.30 -1.75 0.65
CA ASP A 40 -12.13 -3.20 0.55
C ASP A 40 -11.20 -3.63 -0.60
N LYS A 41 -11.28 -2.94 -1.74
CA LYS A 41 -10.41 -3.24 -2.89
C LYS A 41 -8.96 -2.83 -2.60
N ILE A 42 -8.77 -1.69 -1.95
CA ILE A 42 -7.45 -1.21 -1.52
C ILE A 42 -6.86 -2.20 -0.52
N PHE A 43 -7.63 -2.58 0.50
CA PHE A 43 -7.23 -3.58 1.49
C PHE A 43 -6.83 -4.90 0.84
N LYS A 44 -7.67 -5.45 -0.06
CA LYS A 44 -7.36 -6.71 -0.76
C LYS A 44 -6.06 -6.61 -1.56
N MET A 45 -5.89 -5.52 -2.31
CA MET A 45 -4.68 -5.30 -3.10
C MET A 45 -3.41 -5.28 -2.22
N ILE A 46 -3.45 -4.59 -1.08
CA ILE A 46 -2.31 -4.55 -0.15
C ILE A 46 -2.08 -5.91 0.51
N ASP A 47 -3.15 -6.58 0.92
CA ASP A 47 -3.10 -7.92 1.53
C ASP A 47 -2.45 -8.94 0.59
N ASP A 48 -2.78 -8.88 -0.69
CA ASP A 48 -2.20 -9.74 -1.72
C ASP A 48 -0.69 -9.46 -1.90
N VAL A 49 -0.27 -8.18 -1.87
CA VAL A 49 1.15 -7.81 -1.92
C VAL A 49 1.91 -8.31 -0.68
N VAL A 50 1.33 -8.17 0.51
CA VAL A 50 1.97 -8.64 1.75
C VAL A 50 2.13 -10.17 1.74
N LYS A 51 1.13 -10.90 1.24
CA LYS A 51 1.22 -12.36 1.05
C LYS A 51 2.30 -12.75 0.06
N GLU A 52 2.42 -12.02 -1.05
CA GLU A 52 3.43 -12.27 -2.09
C GLU A 52 4.85 -12.07 -1.57
N VAL A 53 5.11 -10.97 -0.84
CA VAL A 53 6.41 -10.71 -0.20
C VAL A 53 6.67 -11.68 0.97
N GLY A 54 5.60 -12.17 1.58
CA GLY A 54 5.63 -13.00 2.78
C GLY A 54 5.62 -12.14 4.03
N GLU A 55 4.66 -12.41 4.92
CA GLU A 55 4.32 -11.57 6.07
C GLU A 55 5.52 -11.32 6.99
N LYS A 56 6.34 -12.35 7.22
CA LYS A 56 7.56 -12.29 8.04
C LYS A 56 8.65 -11.36 7.49
N HIS A 57 8.58 -10.98 6.22
CA HIS A 57 9.54 -10.06 5.59
C HIS A 57 9.00 -8.63 5.51
N VAL A 58 7.75 -8.40 5.92
CA VAL A 58 7.11 -7.08 5.90
C VAL A 58 7.19 -6.47 7.29
N ILE A 59 8.13 -5.56 7.48
CA ILE A 59 8.30 -4.82 8.75
C ILE A 59 7.30 -3.67 8.84
N GLN A 60 7.02 -3.01 7.71
CA GLN A 60 6.19 -1.81 7.66
C GLN A 60 5.52 -1.66 6.29
N VAL A 61 4.27 -1.17 6.34
CA VAL A 61 3.52 -0.76 5.16
C VAL A 61 3.31 0.75 5.23
N VAL A 62 3.74 1.45 4.17
CA VAL A 62 3.64 2.91 4.04
C VAL A 62 2.69 3.21 2.89
N MET A 63 1.63 3.96 3.17
CA MET A 63 0.53 4.25 2.24
C MET A 63 0.15 5.72 2.23
N ASP A 64 -0.63 6.09 1.21
CA ASP A 64 -1.23 7.42 1.06
C ASP A 64 -2.15 7.77 2.23
N ASN A 65 -2.26 9.07 2.54
CA ASN A 65 -3.04 9.58 3.67
C ASN A 65 -4.54 9.77 3.36
N ALA A 66 -5.01 9.48 2.14
CA ALA A 66 -6.43 9.54 1.83
C ALA A 66 -7.24 8.59 2.72
N ALA A 67 -8.48 9.00 3.05
CA ALA A 67 -9.33 8.31 4.02
C ALA A 67 -9.55 6.81 3.69
N SER A 68 -9.63 6.46 2.40
CA SER A 68 -9.80 5.08 1.93
C SER A 68 -8.57 4.21 2.21
N TYR A 69 -7.36 4.75 2.09
CA TYR A 69 -6.12 4.04 2.43
C TYR A 69 -5.92 3.92 3.93
N LYS A 70 -6.31 4.95 4.68
CA LYS A 70 -6.32 4.89 6.15
C LYS A 70 -7.22 3.76 6.66
N ALA A 71 -8.46 3.69 6.19
CA ALA A 71 -9.39 2.63 6.59
C ALA A 71 -8.89 1.24 6.17
N ALA A 72 -8.30 1.11 4.98
CA ALA A 72 -7.70 -0.16 4.53
C ALA A 72 -6.49 -0.56 5.38
N GLY A 73 -5.71 0.42 5.84
CA GLY A 73 -4.61 0.22 6.78
C GLY A 73 -5.07 -0.28 8.13
N GLU A 74 -6.17 0.27 8.66
CA GLU A 74 -6.78 -0.20 9.91
C GLU A 74 -7.24 -1.66 9.79
N MET A 75 -7.90 -2.04 8.68
CA MET A 75 -8.27 -3.43 8.40
C MET A 75 -7.04 -4.36 8.31
N LEU A 76 -5.95 -3.88 7.71
CA LEU A 76 -4.70 -4.64 7.60
C LEU A 76 -4.05 -4.90 8.96
N MET A 77 -4.05 -3.89 9.83
CA MET A 77 -3.55 -4.01 11.21
C MET A 77 -4.41 -4.96 12.03
N GLU A 78 -5.73 -4.90 11.88
CA GLU A 78 -6.64 -5.81 12.57
C GLU A 78 -6.38 -7.28 12.19
N LYS A 79 -6.20 -7.53 10.88
CA LYS A 79 -5.90 -8.88 10.36
C LYS A 79 -4.51 -9.40 10.74
N ARG A 80 -3.52 -8.51 10.90
CA ARG A 80 -2.09 -8.86 11.03
C ARG A 80 -1.49 -8.29 12.32
N ARG A 81 -2.27 -8.37 13.39
CA ARG A 81 -1.98 -7.78 14.71
C ARG A 81 -0.62 -8.22 15.29
N ASP A 82 -0.14 -9.39 14.88
CA ASP A 82 1.12 -9.99 15.37
C ASP A 82 2.33 -9.77 14.45
N CYS A 83 2.15 -9.24 13.23
CA CYS A 83 3.23 -9.17 12.22
C CYS A 83 3.58 -7.75 11.76
N ILE A 84 2.62 -6.82 11.77
CA ILE A 84 2.87 -5.43 11.32
C ILE A 84 2.89 -4.54 12.57
N GLY A 85 4.09 -4.11 12.97
CA GLY A 85 4.27 -3.33 14.21
C GLY A 85 3.87 -1.86 14.11
N HIS A 86 3.72 -1.30 12.90
CA HIS A 86 3.33 0.10 12.74
C HIS A 86 2.77 0.40 11.34
N LEU A 87 1.64 1.10 11.28
CA LEU A 87 1.13 1.74 10.07
C LEU A 87 1.70 3.16 10.00
N VAL A 88 2.50 3.49 8.99
CA VAL A 88 2.92 4.89 8.76
C VAL A 88 2.04 5.49 7.68
N GLN A 89 1.22 6.45 8.11
CA GLN A 89 0.46 7.34 7.23
C GLN A 89 1.40 8.48 6.84
N HIS A 90 1.83 8.51 5.57
CA HIS A 90 2.69 9.58 5.10
C HIS A 90 1.84 10.59 4.33
N THR A 91 1.74 11.82 4.84
CA THR A 91 1.28 12.98 4.07
C THR A 91 2.47 13.48 3.27
N THR A 92 2.46 13.34 1.96
CA THR A 92 3.42 14.05 1.11
C THR A 92 3.04 15.53 1.11
N LEU A 93 3.77 16.35 1.87
CA LEU A 93 3.90 17.78 1.58
C LEU A 93 4.86 17.91 0.40
N ILE A 94 4.32 18.17 -0.78
CA ILE A 94 5.01 18.89 -1.86
C ILE A 94 4.27 20.20 -2.12
#